data_AF-A0A150TDM8-F1
#
_entry.id   AF-A0A150TDM8-F1
#
_cell.length_a   1.000
_cell.length_b   1.000
_cell.length_c   1.000
_cell.angle_alpha   90.00
_cell.angle_beta   90.00
_cell.angle_gamma   90.00
#
_symmetry.space_group_name_H-M   'P 1'
#
loop_
_entity.id
_entity.type
_entity.pdbx_description
1 polymer ?
#
loop_
_entity_poly.entity_id
_entity_poly.type
_entity_poly.pdbx_seq_one_letter_code
_entity_poly.pdbx_strand_id
1 'polypeptide(L)'
;MNDLFAEMKPTLLELPSDALERPRVSRERALQLTAALRQEFAPLVPRLAEELSPAKAKKRRADFDALEPRALVFYAADLAVDAPWTSAQKERRAALARKVREHDELLSAWAVPVFRKDAEASAVVADIQRGKGIRDDAEDTVRLVALFREHWPAIKGQTPVKESYLNEAEADATELLGLLDAGETSAKGSPRDLRQRAYTHWLAAYVEIFHLGRYLERRDPAAAERFPAVAAERSAAAPQPQT
;
A
#
# COMPACT_ATOMS: atom_id res chain seq x y z
N MET A 1 9.94 14.72 -20.68
CA MET A 1 9.30 13.93 -19.60
C MET A 1 7.78 14.14 -19.58
N ASN A 2 7.29 15.37 -19.75
CA ASN A 2 5.85 15.64 -19.91
C ASN A 2 5.23 15.00 -21.17
N ASP A 3 5.97 14.90 -22.28
CA ASP A 3 5.44 14.35 -23.54
C ASP A 3 5.07 12.86 -23.40
N LEU A 4 5.93 12.05 -22.75
CA LEU A 4 5.67 10.64 -22.49
C LEU A 4 4.42 10.42 -21.62
N PHE A 5 4.20 11.28 -20.61
CA PHE A 5 2.99 11.20 -19.78
C PHE A 5 1.73 11.59 -20.56
N ALA A 6 1.80 12.63 -21.39
CA ALA A 6 0.70 13.04 -22.24
C ALA A 6 0.33 11.95 -23.26
N GLU A 7 1.33 11.34 -23.88
CA GLU A 7 1.17 10.22 -24.84
C GLU A 7 0.57 8.98 -24.19
N MET A 8 0.95 8.66 -22.95
CA MET A 8 0.46 7.47 -22.24
C MET A 8 -0.91 7.66 -21.59
N LYS A 9 -1.40 8.90 -21.49
CA LYS A 9 -2.68 9.22 -20.84
C LYS A 9 -3.88 8.42 -21.39
N PRO A 10 -4.08 8.25 -22.72
CA PRO A 10 -5.17 7.43 -23.24
C PRO A 10 -5.10 5.98 -22.74
N THR A 11 -3.93 5.35 -22.81
CA THR A 11 -3.68 3.98 -22.32
C THR A 11 -3.97 3.86 -20.82
N LEU A 12 -3.58 4.85 -20.03
CA LEU A 12 -3.87 4.85 -18.59
C LEU A 12 -5.37 4.89 -18.30
N LEU A 13 -6.15 5.61 -19.12
CA LEU A 13 -7.60 5.74 -18.95
C LEU A 13 -8.39 4.47 -19.36
N GLU A 14 -7.77 3.57 -20.13
CA GLU A 14 -8.34 2.27 -20.47
C GLU A 14 -8.32 1.28 -19.31
N LEU A 15 -7.42 1.46 -18.34
CA LEU A 15 -7.40 0.61 -17.14
C LEU A 15 -8.76 0.68 -16.41
N PRO A 16 -9.35 -0.44 -15.99
CA PRO A 16 -10.62 -0.38 -15.29
C PRO A 16 -10.39 0.10 -13.85
N SER A 17 -11.35 0.86 -13.30
CA SER A 17 -11.17 1.52 -11.99
C SER A 17 -11.08 0.55 -10.81
N ASP A 18 -11.64 -0.64 -10.95
CA ASP A 18 -11.62 -1.73 -9.97
C ASP A 18 -10.27 -2.49 -9.92
N ALA A 19 -9.42 -2.34 -10.92
CA ALA A 19 -8.08 -2.92 -10.97
C ALA A 19 -6.98 -1.96 -10.46
N LEU A 20 -7.34 -0.79 -9.95
CA LEU A 20 -6.38 0.25 -9.57
C LEU A 20 -5.75 -0.02 -8.21
N GLU A 21 -4.43 -0.13 -8.20
CA GLU A 21 -3.61 -0.27 -7.00
C GLU A 21 -3.22 1.10 -6.44
N ARG A 22 -3.26 1.22 -5.11
CA ARG A 22 -2.84 2.44 -4.43
C ARG A 22 -1.30 2.56 -4.43
N PRO A 23 -0.72 3.73 -4.75
CA PRO A 23 0.73 3.94 -4.66
C PRO A 23 1.28 3.66 -3.25
N ARG A 24 2.08 2.59 -3.11
CA ARG A 24 2.71 2.20 -1.82
C ARG A 24 4.13 2.69 -1.64
N VAL A 25 4.73 3.25 -2.69
CA VAL A 25 6.10 3.76 -2.70
C VAL A 25 6.14 5.14 -3.37
N SER A 26 7.15 5.95 -3.04
CA SER A 26 7.37 7.23 -3.71
C SER A 26 7.84 7.02 -5.16
N ARG A 27 7.74 8.08 -5.97
CA ARG A 27 8.27 8.11 -7.34
C ARG A 27 9.77 7.83 -7.41
N GLU A 28 10.55 8.34 -6.46
CA GLU A 28 12.00 8.09 -6.37
C GLU A 28 12.28 6.63 -6.04
N ARG A 29 11.50 6.05 -5.11
CA ARG A 29 11.64 4.63 -4.75
C ARG A 29 11.25 3.72 -5.92
N ALA A 30 10.20 4.06 -6.69
CA ALA A 30 9.84 3.31 -7.89
C ALA A 30 10.95 3.32 -8.96
N LEU A 31 11.63 4.45 -9.15
CA LEU A 31 12.81 4.54 -10.04
C LEU A 31 13.98 3.68 -9.54
N GLN A 32 14.30 3.74 -8.24
CA GLN A 32 15.35 2.91 -7.65
C GLN A 32 15.07 1.40 -7.81
N LEU A 33 13.84 0.98 -7.50
CA LEU A 33 13.41 -0.40 -7.66
C LEU A 33 13.50 -0.84 -9.12
N THR A 34 13.08 0.02 -10.04
CA THR A 34 13.16 -0.23 -11.49
C THR A 34 14.60 -0.39 -11.96
N ALA A 35 15.51 0.48 -11.52
CA ALA A 35 16.92 0.41 -11.88
C ALA A 35 17.56 -0.90 -11.37
N ALA A 36 17.32 -1.26 -10.11
CA ALA A 36 17.82 -2.50 -9.51
C ALA A 36 17.29 -3.73 -10.27
N LEU A 37 15.97 -3.80 -10.49
CA LEU A 37 15.35 -4.91 -11.21
C LEU A 37 15.90 -5.03 -12.64
N ARG A 38 16.13 -3.91 -13.32
CA ARG A 38 16.66 -3.92 -14.68
C ARG A 38 18.10 -4.41 -14.73
N GLN A 39 18.93 -3.98 -13.79
CA GLN A 39 20.31 -4.44 -13.67
C GLN A 39 20.39 -5.95 -13.46
N GLU A 40 19.58 -6.49 -12.54
CA GLU A 40 19.58 -7.92 -12.21
C GLU A 40 18.94 -8.79 -13.29
N PHE A 41 17.91 -8.29 -13.98
CA PHE A 41 17.19 -9.08 -14.98
C PHE A 41 17.83 -9.03 -16.37
N ALA A 42 18.61 -8.00 -16.71
CA ALA A 42 19.23 -7.86 -18.03
C ALA A 42 20.03 -9.10 -18.49
N PRO A 43 20.87 -9.74 -17.64
CA PRO A 43 21.59 -10.96 -18.01
C PRO A 43 20.68 -12.18 -18.24
N LEU A 44 19.45 -12.15 -17.73
CA LEU A 44 18.48 -13.25 -17.82
C LEU A 44 17.63 -13.19 -19.09
N VAL A 45 17.62 -12.04 -19.78
CA VAL A 45 16.81 -11.84 -20.99
C VAL A 45 17.07 -12.88 -22.09
N PRO A 46 18.32 -13.31 -22.38
CA PRO A 46 18.56 -14.38 -23.35
C PRO A 46 17.92 -15.73 -22.97
N ARG A 47 17.80 -16.02 -21.67
CA ARG A 47 17.25 -17.28 -21.13
C ARG A 47 15.73 -17.37 -21.25
N LEU A 48 15.04 -16.29 -21.61
CA LEU A 48 13.59 -16.29 -21.76
C LEU A 48 13.11 -17.29 -22.82
N ALA A 49 13.86 -17.45 -23.91
CA ALA A 49 13.51 -18.39 -24.98
C ALA A 49 13.72 -19.85 -24.58
N GLU A 50 14.54 -20.12 -23.56
CA GLU A 50 14.82 -21.45 -23.05
C GLU A 50 13.73 -21.94 -22.08
N GLU A 51 13.14 -21.01 -21.32
CA GLU A 51 12.21 -21.34 -20.22
C GLU A 51 10.74 -21.03 -20.55
N LEU A 52 10.47 -20.19 -21.55
CA LEU A 52 9.12 -19.74 -21.90
C LEU A 52 8.78 -20.06 -23.36
N SER A 53 7.48 -20.20 -23.65
CA SER A 53 7.01 -20.26 -25.03
C SER A 53 7.35 -18.96 -25.79
N PRO A 54 7.52 -18.98 -27.13
CA PRO A 54 7.91 -17.80 -27.90
C PRO A 54 7.01 -16.58 -27.66
N ALA A 55 5.69 -16.80 -27.56
CA ALA A 55 4.73 -15.74 -27.27
C ALA A 55 4.94 -15.13 -25.87
N LYS A 56 5.18 -15.97 -24.84
CA LYS A 56 5.43 -15.52 -23.48
C LYS A 56 6.79 -14.81 -23.36
N ALA A 57 7.84 -15.36 -23.98
CA ALA A 57 9.16 -14.75 -24.02
C ALA A 57 9.12 -13.34 -24.65
N LYS A 58 8.43 -13.20 -25.79
CA LYS A 58 8.22 -11.90 -26.44
C LYS A 58 7.47 -10.92 -25.53
N LYS A 59 6.38 -11.36 -24.88
CA LYS A 59 5.62 -10.52 -23.95
C LYS A 59 6.48 -10.06 -22.76
N ARG A 60 7.23 -10.97 -22.13
CA ARG A 60 8.08 -10.64 -20.97
C ARG A 60 9.25 -9.74 -21.33
N ARG A 61 9.79 -9.87 -22.54
CA ARG A 61 10.76 -8.90 -23.07
C ARG A 61 10.15 -7.51 -23.21
N ALA A 62 8.94 -7.41 -23.77
CA ALA A 62 8.24 -6.14 -23.87
C ALA A 62 7.89 -5.54 -22.49
N ASP A 63 7.48 -6.36 -21.52
CA ASP A 63 7.24 -5.93 -20.14
C ASP A 63 8.52 -5.35 -19.52
N PHE A 64 9.66 -6.03 -19.71
CA PHE A 64 10.99 -5.58 -19.25
C PHE A 64 11.42 -4.26 -19.90
N ASP A 65 11.32 -4.15 -21.24
CA ASP A 65 11.70 -2.95 -21.98
C ASP A 65 10.79 -1.75 -21.61
N ALA A 66 9.54 -2.01 -21.21
CA ALA A 66 8.58 -0.99 -20.79
C ALA A 66 8.73 -0.54 -19.32
N LEU A 67 9.55 -1.20 -18.50
CA LEU A 67 9.65 -0.90 -17.06
C LEU A 67 10.04 0.55 -16.77
N GLU A 68 11.12 1.03 -17.39
CA GLU A 68 11.59 2.41 -17.18
C GLU A 68 10.62 3.46 -17.74
N PRO A 69 10.13 3.35 -19.00
CA PRO A 69 9.10 4.25 -19.48
C PRO A 69 7.88 4.34 -18.55
N ARG A 70 7.41 3.21 -18.02
CA ARG A 70 6.28 3.19 -17.08
C ARG A 70 6.62 3.83 -15.73
N ALA A 71 7.83 3.63 -15.22
CA ALA A 71 8.29 4.28 -13.99
C ALA A 71 8.38 5.81 -14.17
N LEU A 72 8.84 6.28 -15.32
CA LEU A 72 8.88 7.71 -15.67
C LEU A 72 7.48 8.31 -15.85
N VAL A 73 6.53 7.56 -16.41
CA VAL A 73 5.12 7.95 -16.50
C VAL A 73 4.53 8.10 -15.09
N PHE A 74 4.78 7.16 -14.18
CA PHE A 74 4.38 7.31 -12.77
C PHE A 74 5.02 8.52 -12.11
N TYR A 75 6.32 8.76 -12.34
CA TYR A 75 7.02 9.92 -11.83
C TYR A 75 6.38 11.24 -12.29
N ALA A 76 6.08 11.37 -13.58
CA ALA A 76 5.44 12.55 -14.14
C ALA A 76 3.99 12.71 -13.64
N ALA A 77 3.23 11.62 -13.53
CA ALA A 77 1.86 11.64 -13.01
C ALA A 77 1.83 12.05 -11.53
N ASP A 78 2.78 11.58 -10.73
CA ASP A 78 2.95 11.93 -9.33
C ASP A 78 3.31 13.42 -9.16
N LEU A 79 4.20 13.96 -10.01
CA LEU A 79 4.47 15.41 -10.07
C LEU A 79 3.22 16.23 -10.48
N ALA A 80 2.40 15.72 -11.40
CA ALA A 80 1.19 16.42 -11.84
C ALA A 80 0.08 16.46 -10.77
N VAL A 81 0.16 15.60 -9.75
CA VAL A 81 -0.73 15.62 -8.58
C VAL A 81 -0.36 16.71 -7.59
N ASP A 82 0.85 17.26 -7.66
CA ASP A 82 1.32 18.32 -6.78
C ASP A 82 0.60 19.66 -7.05
N ALA A 83 -0.69 19.74 -6.73
CA ALA A 83 -1.21 20.88 -5.98
C ALA A 83 -0.67 20.68 -4.56
N PRO A 84 0.42 21.36 -4.15
CA PRO A 84 1.01 21.14 -2.85
C PRO A 84 -0.07 21.39 -1.80
N TRP A 85 -0.22 20.46 -0.87
CA TRP A 85 -1.00 20.70 0.33
C TRP A 85 -0.60 22.06 0.90
N THR A 86 -1.60 22.87 1.24
CA THR A 86 -1.33 24.14 1.90
C THR A 86 -0.54 23.87 3.18
N SER A 87 0.27 24.83 3.63
CA SER A 87 1.00 24.69 4.90
C SER A 87 0.05 24.30 6.04
N ALA A 88 -1.16 24.86 6.05
CA ALA A 88 -2.22 24.50 7.00
C ALA A 88 -2.65 23.02 6.91
N GLN A 89 -2.81 22.46 5.71
CA GLN A 89 -3.15 21.03 5.54
C GLN A 89 -2.00 20.12 6.00
N LYS A 90 -0.75 20.49 5.68
CA LYS A 90 0.43 19.73 6.13
C LYS A 90 0.56 19.76 7.64
N GLU A 91 0.41 20.93 8.26
CA GLU A 91 0.44 21.11 9.71
C GLU A 91 -0.71 20.35 10.39
N ARG A 92 -1.94 20.43 9.85
CA ARG A 92 -3.09 19.72 10.41
C ARG A 92 -2.90 18.21 10.37
N ARG A 93 -2.45 17.64 9.25
CA ARG A 93 -2.14 16.20 9.18
C ARG A 93 -0.99 15.82 10.11
N ALA A 94 0.07 16.61 10.21
CA ALA A 94 1.17 16.31 11.12
C ALA A 94 0.73 16.36 12.60
N ALA A 95 -0.19 17.27 12.95
CA ALA A 95 -0.80 17.32 14.27
C ALA A 95 -1.69 16.09 14.52
N LEU A 96 -2.60 15.76 13.60
CA LEU A 96 -3.48 14.60 13.71
C LEU A 96 -2.72 13.28 13.73
N ALA A 97 -1.70 13.11 12.90
CA ALA A 97 -0.89 11.89 12.87
C ALA A 97 -0.22 11.59 14.22
N ARG A 98 0.22 12.62 14.95
CA ARG A 98 0.76 12.45 16.30
C ARG A 98 -0.33 12.05 17.30
N LYS A 99 -1.46 12.76 17.30
CA LYS A 99 -2.59 12.43 18.18
C LYS A 99 -3.14 11.03 17.95
N VAL A 100 -3.38 10.66 16.69
CA VAL A 100 -3.95 9.36 16.32
C VAL A 100 -3.01 8.23 16.69
N ARG A 101 -1.70 8.42 16.53
CA ARG A 101 -0.72 7.46 17.04
C ARG A 101 -0.81 7.31 18.57
N GLU A 102 -0.94 8.40 19.31
CA GLU A 102 -1.14 8.34 20.77
C GLU A 102 -2.46 7.63 21.14
N HIS A 103 -3.51 7.80 20.34
CA HIS A 103 -4.78 7.08 20.49
C HIS A 103 -4.63 5.58 20.26
N ASP A 104 -4.01 5.18 19.14
CA ASP A 104 -3.74 3.78 18.84
C ASP A 104 -2.88 3.13 19.94
N GLU A 105 -1.76 3.76 20.31
CA GLU A 105 -0.86 3.24 21.35
C GLU A 105 -1.60 3.04 22.69
N LEU A 106 -2.42 4.00 23.13
CA LEU A 106 -3.18 3.88 24.38
C LEU A 106 -4.26 2.81 24.29
N LEU A 107 -5.07 2.82 23.22
CA LEU A 107 -6.18 1.86 23.06
C LEU A 107 -5.64 0.44 22.93
N SER A 108 -4.59 0.24 22.13
CA SER A 108 -3.90 -1.05 21.97
C SER A 108 -3.33 -1.58 23.29
N ALA A 109 -2.73 -0.72 24.11
CA ALA A 109 -2.18 -1.10 25.41
C ALA A 109 -3.24 -1.66 26.38
N TRP A 110 -4.49 -1.20 26.26
CA TRP A 110 -5.60 -1.65 27.10
C TRP A 110 -6.47 -2.73 26.45
N ALA A 111 -6.53 -2.80 25.12
CA ALA A 111 -7.33 -3.78 24.39
C ALA A 111 -6.91 -5.22 24.71
N VAL A 112 -5.59 -5.50 24.67
CA VAL A 112 -5.05 -6.84 24.95
C VAL A 112 -5.46 -7.36 26.34
N PRO A 113 -5.19 -6.66 27.46
CA PRO A 113 -5.54 -7.16 28.77
C PRO A 113 -7.05 -7.23 29.03
N VAL A 114 -7.84 -6.30 28.48
CA VAL A 114 -9.29 -6.25 28.73
C VAL A 114 -10.05 -7.33 27.95
N PHE A 115 -9.61 -7.65 26.73
CA PHE A 115 -10.27 -8.62 25.85
C PHE A 115 -9.65 -10.01 25.87
N ARG A 116 -8.57 -10.26 26.62
CA ARG A 116 -7.87 -11.57 26.64
C ARG A 116 -8.74 -12.80 26.96
N LYS A 117 -9.88 -12.61 27.64
CA LYS A 117 -10.80 -13.70 28.01
C LYS A 117 -11.92 -13.93 26.99
N ASP A 118 -12.06 -13.01 26.04
CA ASP A 118 -13.00 -13.09 24.93
C ASP A 118 -12.22 -13.50 23.68
N ALA A 119 -12.42 -14.74 23.23
CA ALA A 119 -11.66 -15.29 22.12
C ALA A 119 -11.90 -14.53 20.80
N GLU A 120 -13.12 -14.02 20.60
CA GLU A 120 -13.50 -13.29 19.39
C GLU A 120 -12.88 -11.89 19.42
N ALA A 121 -13.08 -11.13 20.50
CA ALA A 121 -12.49 -9.81 20.64
C ALA A 121 -10.95 -9.86 20.65
N SER A 122 -10.35 -10.89 21.26
CA SER A 122 -8.89 -11.06 21.25
C SER A 122 -8.35 -11.35 19.85
N ALA A 123 -9.09 -12.06 18.99
CA ALA A 123 -8.69 -12.28 17.60
C ALA A 123 -8.74 -10.98 16.79
N VAL A 124 -9.77 -10.14 17.03
CA VAL A 124 -9.88 -8.81 16.43
C VAL A 124 -8.69 -7.91 16.83
N VAL A 125 -8.33 -7.87 18.11
CA VAL A 125 -7.16 -7.08 18.59
C VAL A 125 -5.86 -7.54 17.92
N ALA A 126 -5.66 -8.86 17.78
CA ALA A 126 -4.46 -9.40 17.13
C ALA A 126 -4.40 -9.10 15.63
N ASP A 127 -5.54 -8.91 14.96
CA ASP A 127 -5.61 -8.51 13.56
C ASP A 127 -5.31 -7.02 13.36
N ILE A 128 -5.83 -6.17 14.25
CA ILE A 128 -5.59 -4.71 14.26
C ILE A 128 -4.07 -4.42 14.35
N GLN A 129 -3.35 -5.02 15.29
CA GLN A 129 -1.95 -4.67 15.61
C GLN A 129 -0.86 -5.09 14.57
N ARG A 130 -1.23 -5.44 13.34
CA ARG A 130 -0.30 -5.90 12.30
C ARG A 130 0.20 -4.78 11.37
N GLY A 131 -0.42 -3.61 11.42
CA GLY A 131 -0.08 -2.46 10.59
C GLY A 131 1.16 -1.69 11.06
N LYS A 132 1.75 -0.89 10.15
CA LYS A 132 2.75 0.13 10.46
C LYS A 132 2.53 1.36 9.58
N GLY A 133 2.16 2.47 10.19
CA GLY A 133 2.19 3.80 9.57
C GLY A 133 0.93 4.62 9.83
N ILE A 134 0.99 5.91 9.50
CA ILE A 134 -0.04 6.91 9.86
C ILE A 134 -1.48 6.52 9.44
N ARG A 135 -1.64 5.79 8.33
CA ARG A 135 -2.95 5.31 7.90
C ARG A 135 -3.41 4.13 8.73
N ASP A 136 -2.53 3.15 8.93
CA ASP A 136 -2.80 1.97 9.76
C ASP A 136 -3.15 2.44 11.18
N ASP A 137 -2.39 3.37 11.78
CA ASP A 137 -2.68 3.97 13.09
C ASP A 137 -4.12 4.54 13.16
N ALA A 138 -4.61 5.14 12.07
CA ALA A 138 -5.95 5.72 11.99
C ALA A 138 -7.05 4.66 11.79
N GLU A 139 -6.84 3.70 10.91
CA GLU A 139 -7.75 2.58 10.69
C GLU A 139 -7.87 1.72 11.97
N ASP A 140 -6.74 1.46 12.64
CA ASP A 140 -6.66 0.72 13.89
C ASP A 140 -7.36 1.45 15.02
N THR A 141 -7.15 2.77 15.17
CA THR A 141 -7.87 3.59 16.15
C THR A 141 -9.39 3.50 15.97
N VAL A 142 -9.90 3.61 14.75
CA VAL A 142 -11.35 3.51 14.48
C VAL A 142 -11.88 2.11 14.86
N ARG A 143 -11.16 1.05 14.48
CA ARG A 143 -11.54 -0.34 14.80
C ARG A 143 -11.50 -0.61 16.30
N LEU A 144 -10.49 -0.09 17.01
CA LEU A 144 -10.39 -0.19 18.46
C LEU A 144 -11.52 0.57 19.15
N VAL A 145 -11.84 1.79 18.71
CA VAL A 145 -12.98 2.53 19.27
C VAL A 145 -14.28 1.75 19.09
N ALA A 146 -14.53 1.19 17.91
CA ALA A 146 -15.71 0.36 17.66
C ALA A 146 -15.77 -0.85 18.62
N LEU A 147 -14.65 -1.56 18.79
CA LEU A 147 -14.56 -2.70 19.71
C LEU A 147 -14.82 -2.29 21.18
N PHE A 148 -14.24 -1.17 21.63
CA PHE A 148 -14.48 -0.65 22.98
C PHE A 148 -15.94 -0.25 23.19
N ARG A 149 -16.60 0.34 22.19
CA ARG A 149 -18.02 0.71 22.24
C ARG A 149 -18.93 -0.51 22.31
N GLU A 150 -18.65 -1.52 21.49
CA GLU A 150 -19.42 -2.78 21.45
C GLU A 150 -19.41 -3.49 22.80
N HIS A 151 -18.25 -3.57 23.44
CA HIS A 151 -18.09 -4.22 24.74
C HIS A 151 -18.19 -3.28 25.94
N TRP A 152 -18.61 -2.02 25.73
CA TRP A 152 -18.58 -0.97 26.75
C TRP A 152 -19.24 -1.36 28.08
N PRO A 153 -20.44 -1.99 28.10
CA PRO A 153 -21.09 -2.38 29.34
C PRO A 153 -20.24 -3.33 30.21
N ALA A 154 -19.41 -4.17 29.58
CA ALA A 154 -18.55 -5.12 30.27
C ALA A 154 -17.25 -4.48 30.76
N ILE A 155 -16.68 -3.53 30.01
CA ILE A 155 -15.34 -2.98 30.28
C ILE A 155 -15.35 -1.63 31.01
N LYS A 156 -16.53 -1.01 31.19
CA LYS A 156 -16.68 0.27 31.88
C LYS A 156 -16.09 0.21 33.29
N GLY A 157 -15.11 1.07 33.56
CA GLY A 157 -14.40 1.13 34.85
C GLY A 157 -13.25 0.13 35.00
N GLN A 158 -13.00 -0.73 34.01
CA GLN A 158 -11.83 -1.63 33.99
C GLN A 158 -10.59 -1.01 33.34
N THR A 159 -10.77 0.09 32.59
CA THR A 159 -9.70 0.81 31.90
C THR A 159 -9.79 2.30 32.25
N PRO A 160 -8.70 3.07 32.09
CA PRO A 160 -8.73 4.53 32.23
C PRO A 160 -9.43 5.23 31.05
N VAL A 161 -9.79 4.48 30.00
CA VAL A 161 -10.47 5.00 28.80
C VAL A 161 -11.89 5.42 29.16
N LYS A 162 -12.33 6.58 28.68
CA LYS A 162 -13.66 7.15 28.89
C LYS A 162 -14.41 7.25 27.56
N GLU A 163 -15.74 7.25 27.58
CA GLU A 163 -16.55 7.48 26.36
C GLU A 163 -16.16 8.79 25.65
N SER A 164 -15.86 9.84 26.42
CA SER A 164 -15.40 11.12 25.86
C SER A 164 -14.09 10.99 25.08
N TYR A 165 -13.18 10.11 25.53
CA TYR A 165 -11.93 9.84 24.84
C TYR A 165 -12.16 9.05 23.56
N LEU A 166 -13.06 8.05 23.59
CA LEU A 166 -13.44 7.29 22.40
C LEU A 166 -14.03 8.19 21.30
N ASN A 167 -14.86 9.17 21.69
CA ASN A 167 -15.39 10.16 20.76
C ASN A 167 -14.29 11.03 20.13
N GLU A 168 -13.32 11.50 20.92
CA GLU A 168 -12.20 12.31 20.40
C GLU A 168 -11.31 11.48 19.47
N ALA A 169 -10.94 10.27 19.89
CA ALA A 169 -10.09 9.37 19.12
C ALA A 169 -10.71 9.01 17.77
N GLU A 170 -12.00 8.70 17.73
CA GLU A 170 -12.72 8.41 16.49
C GLU A 170 -12.82 9.64 15.58
N ALA A 171 -13.08 10.82 16.14
CA ALA A 171 -13.14 12.06 15.37
C ALA A 171 -11.79 12.41 14.73
N ASP A 172 -10.71 12.37 15.52
CA ASP A 172 -9.35 12.69 15.05
C ASP A 172 -8.86 11.65 14.02
N ALA A 173 -9.14 10.35 14.24
CA ALA A 173 -8.80 9.29 13.30
C ALA A 173 -9.60 9.39 11.99
N THR A 174 -10.90 9.67 12.06
CA THR A 174 -11.76 9.86 10.89
C THR A 174 -11.34 11.10 10.10
N GLU A 175 -10.99 12.21 10.77
CA GLU A 175 -10.46 13.40 10.08
C GLU A 175 -9.13 13.11 9.40
N LEU A 176 -8.22 12.39 10.07
CA LEU A 176 -6.94 11.99 9.48
C LEU A 176 -7.15 11.10 8.26
N LEU A 177 -8.01 10.09 8.34
CA LEU A 177 -8.41 9.28 7.18
C LEU A 177 -9.00 10.16 6.10
N GLY A 178 -9.89 11.09 6.43
CA GLY A 178 -10.44 12.07 5.51
C GLY A 178 -9.36 12.93 4.82
N LEU A 179 -8.29 13.34 5.50
CA LEU A 179 -7.18 14.09 4.89
C LEU A 179 -6.28 13.20 4.02
N LEU A 180 -6.11 11.93 4.39
CA LEU A 180 -5.41 10.93 3.58
C LEU A 180 -6.24 10.54 2.34
N ASP A 181 -7.57 10.53 2.48
CA ASP A 181 -8.58 10.14 1.50
C ASP A 181 -9.12 11.29 0.68
N ALA A 182 -8.88 12.55 1.08
CA ALA A 182 -9.25 13.76 0.35
C ALA A 182 -8.59 13.83 -1.04
N GLY A 183 -7.86 12.79 -1.45
CA GLY A 183 -7.46 12.50 -2.82
C GLY A 183 -7.66 11.09 -3.36
N GLU A 184 -8.37 10.20 -2.67
CA GLU A 184 -8.61 8.83 -3.14
C GLU A 184 -9.88 8.69 -4.00
N THR A 185 -10.97 9.41 -3.71
CA THR A 185 -12.13 9.49 -4.63
C THR A 185 -11.87 10.51 -5.72
N SER A 186 -11.02 10.12 -6.66
CA SER A 186 -10.60 10.96 -7.77
C SER A 186 -11.46 10.68 -9.00
N ALA A 187 -12.11 11.71 -9.55
CA ALA A 187 -12.81 11.59 -10.83
C ALA A 187 -11.87 11.00 -11.89
N LYS A 188 -12.39 10.09 -12.73
CA LYS A 188 -11.62 9.47 -13.81
C LYS A 188 -10.96 10.56 -14.67
N GLY A 189 -9.66 10.45 -14.88
CA GLY A 189 -8.83 11.39 -15.61
C GLY A 189 -8.34 12.61 -14.82
N SER A 190 -8.70 12.75 -13.55
CA SER A 190 -8.05 13.75 -12.67
C SER A 190 -6.57 13.39 -12.44
N PRO A 191 -5.71 14.35 -12.06
CA PRO A 191 -4.29 14.07 -11.84
C PRO A 191 -4.04 12.90 -10.88
N ARG A 192 -4.85 12.77 -9.83
CA ARG A 192 -4.73 11.71 -8.82
C ARG A 192 -5.17 10.35 -9.33
N ASP A 193 -6.25 10.29 -10.12
CA ASP A 193 -6.65 9.06 -10.82
C ASP A 193 -5.56 8.62 -11.83
N LEU A 194 -4.99 9.58 -12.58
CA LEU A 194 -3.89 9.30 -13.51
C LEU A 194 -2.62 8.82 -12.79
N ARG A 195 -2.31 9.37 -11.62
CA ARG A 195 -1.23 8.88 -10.76
C ARG A 195 -1.47 7.44 -10.31
N GLN A 196 -2.68 7.11 -9.86
CA GLN A 196 -3.01 5.75 -9.42
C GLN A 196 -2.94 4.76 -10.59
N ARG A 197 -3.45 5.14 -11.76
CA ARG A 197 -3.34 4.35 -13.01
C ARG A 197 -1.89 4.16 -13.44
N ALA A 198 -1.08 5.22 -13.40
CA ALA A 198 0.34 5.14 -13.75
C ALA A 198 1.11 4.22 -12.80
N TYR A 199 0.82 4.32 -11.48
CA TYR A 199 1.38 3.41 -10.49
C TYR A 199 0.97 1.96 -10.75
N THR A 200 -0.32 1.70 -10.96
CA THR A 200 -0.84 0.36 -11.28
C THR A 200 -0.18 -0.21 -12.52
N HIS A 201 -0.05 0.60 -13.57
CA HIS A 201 0.54 0.20 -14.84
C HIS A 201 2.03 -0.14 -14.71
N TRP A 202 2.78 0.62 -13.91
CA TRP A 202 4.16 0.31 -13.54
C TRP A 202 4.25 -0.94 -12.67
N LEU A 203 3.45 -1.03 -11.61
CA LEU A 203 3.46 -2.13 -10.65
C LEU A 203 3.18 -3.48 -11.34
N ALA A 204 2.24 -3.52 -12.28
CA ALA A 204 1.92 -4.72 -13.04
C ALA A 204 3.13 -5.25 -13.82
N ALA A 205 3.89 -4.37 -14.51
CA ALA A 205 5.12 -4.79 -15.19
C ALA A 205 6.21 -5.18 -14.20
N TYR A 206 6.35 -4.41 -13.11
CA TYR A 206 7.36 -4.68 -12.08
C TYR A 206 7.20 -6.07 -11.48
N VAL A 207 6.00 -6.40 -11.00
CA VAL A 207 5.68 -7.66 -10.32
C VAL A 207 5.91 -8.85 -11.25
N GLU A 208 5.56 -8.73 -12.53
CA GLU A 208 5.76 -9.79 -13.52
C GLU A 208 7.25 -10.08 -13.78
N ILE A 209 8.07 -9.04 -13.92
CA ILE A 209 9.52 -9.19 -14.11
C ILE A 209 10.22 -9.64 -12.82
N PHE A 210 9.78 -9.12 -11.67
CA PHE A 210 10.24 -9.54 -10.35
C PHE A 210 10.03 -11.04 -10.12
N HIS A 211 8.81 -11.55 -10.31
CA HIS A 211 8.52 -12.97 -10.12
C HIS A 211 9.27 -13.84 -11.13
N LEU A 212 9.37 -13.39 -12.37
CA LEU A 212 10.12 -14.12 -13.39
C LEU A 212 11.62 -14.17 -13.08
N GLY A 213 12.21 -13.08 -12.60
CA GLY A 213 13.62 -13.05 -12.17
C GLY A 213 13.88 -14.06 -11.06
N ARG A 214 13.03 -14.06 -10.02
CA ARG A 214 13.09 -15.06 -8.94
C ARG A 214 12.89 -16.49 -9.43
N TYR A 215 12.00 -16.73 -10.40
CA TYR A 215 11.81 -18.05 -10.98
C TYR A 215 13.03 -18.53 -11.77
N LEU A 216 13.62 -17.68 -12.61
CA LEU A 216 14.80 -18.02 -13.41
C LEU A 216 16.03 -18.26 -12.54
N GLU A 217 16.12 -17.56 -11.42
CA GLU A 217 17.19 -17.68 -10.43
C GLU A 217 16.80 -18.53 -9.21
N ARG A 218 15.75 -19.36 -9.29
CA ARG A 218 15.20 -20.15 -8.17
C ARG A 218 16.19 -21.11 -7.48
N ARG A 219 17.34 -21.35 -8.10
CA ARG A 219 18.43 -22.20 -7.58
C ARG A 219 19.52 -21.39 -6.86
N ASP A 220 19.52 -20.07 -6.98
CA ASP A 220 20.43 -19.18 -6.27
C ASP A 220 19.79 -18.73 -4.94
N PRO A 221 20.38 -19.06 -3.78
CA PRO A 221 19.88 -18.61 -2.49
C PRO A 221 19.87 -17.09 -2.33
N ALA A 222 20.69 -16.34 -3.08
CA ALA A 222 20.73 -14.88 -3.04
C ALA A 222 19.67 -14.21 -3.94
N ALA A 223 18.91 -14.97 -4.74
CA ALA A 223 17.90 -14.42 -5.65
C ALA A 223 16.83 -13.61 -4.92
N ALA A 224 16.48 -13.99 -3.68
CA ALA A 224 15.49 -13.28 -2.89
C ALA A 224 15.91 -11.82 -2.56
N GLU A 225 17.21 -11.57 -2.39
CA GLU A 225 17.77 -10.25 -2.07
C GLU A 225 17.96 -9.40 -3.34
N ARG A 226 18.39 -10.02 -4.44
CA ARG A 226 18.62 -9.34 -5.74
C ARG A 226 17.33 -8.86 -6.41
N PHE A 227 16.21 -9.55 -6.16
CA PHE A 227 14.89 -9.16 -6.62
C PHE A 227 14.03 -8.70 -5.41
N PRO A 228 14.02 -7.40 -5.06
CA PRO A 228 13.25 -6.89 -3.92
C PRO A 228 11.77 -6.67 -4.26
N ALA A 229 10.88 -6.99 -3.32
CA ALA A 229 9.45 -6.70 -3.46
C ALA A 229 9.16 -5.19 -3.28
N VAL A 230 8.08 -4.70 -3.92
CA VAL A 230 7.65 -3.29 -3.80
C VAL A 230 7.14 -2.95 -2.40
N ALA A 231 6.48 -3.90 -1.75
CA ALA A 231 6.06 -3.86 -0.35
C ALA A 231 6.35 -5.23 0.28
N ALA A 232 6.44 -5.30 1.60
CA ALA A 232 6.53 -6.59 2.28
C ALA A 232 5.33 -7.47 1.87
N GLU A 233 5.59 -8.66 1.33
CA GLU A 233 4.54 -9.60 0.96
C GLU A 233 3.78 -10.00 2.24
N ARG A 234 2.52 -9.56 2.37
CA ARG A 234 1.61 -10.15 3.37
C ARG A 234 1.38 -11.59 2.91
N SER A 235 1.91 -12.56 3.65
CA SER A 235 1.62 -13.97 3.38
C SER A 235 0.11 -14.15 3.47
N ALA A 236 -0.50 -14.60 2.37
CA ALA A 236 -1.88 -15.07 2.39
C ALA A 236 -1.97 -16.16 3.46
N ALA A 237 -2.93 -16.04 4.38
CA ALA A 237 -3.21 -17.08 5.35
C ALA A 237 -3.34 -18.42 4.62
N ALA A 238 -2.55 -19.41 5.03
CA ALA A 238 -2.67 -20.76 4.51
C ALA A 238 -4.14 -21.19 4.68
N PRO A 239 -4.78 -21.75 3.62
CA PRO A 239 -6.11 -22.31 3.77
C PRO A 239 -6.05 -23.38 4.87
N GLN A 240 -6.86 -23.21 5.91
CA GLN A 240 -6.93 -24.19 6.98
C GLN A 240 -7.38 -25.54 6.39
N PRO A 241 -6.75 -26.66 6.78
CA PRO A 241 -7.26 -27.97 6.43
C PRO A 241 -8.65 -28.12 7.08
N GLN A 242 -9.67 -28.29 6.24
CA GLN A 242 -10.99 -28.72 6.68
C GLN A 242 -10.81 -30.08 7.37
N THR A 243 -11.27 -30.17 8.61
CA THR A 243 -11.36 -31.42 9.38
C THR A 243 -12.69 -32.09 9.12
#